data_AF-A0A1S3ER96-F1
#
_entry.id   AF-A0A1S3ER96-F1
#
_cell.length_a   1.000
_cell.length_b   1.000
_cell.length_c   1.000
_cell.angle_alpha   90.00
_cell.angle_beta   90.00
_cell.angle_gamma   90.00
#
_symmetry.space_group_name_H-M   'P 1'
#
loop_
_entity.id
_entity.type
_entity.pdbx_description
1 polymer ?
#
loop_
_entity_poly.entity_id
_entity_poly.type
_entity_poly.pdbx_seq_one_letter_code
_entity_poly.pdbx_strand_id
1 'polypeptide(L)'
;MAKEEPPSTSRDLQELQRKLSLLIKSFQNNSKVVAFMKSPVGQYLDRHPFLALAVLVFVAMSAIPVGFFLLFVVLTSLLALVGVVLLEDH
;
A
#
# COMPACT_ATOMS: atom_id res chain seq x y z
N MET A 1 -6.48 37.24 -27.15
CA MET A 1 -5.93 35.95 -26.68
C MET A 1 -5.67 36.09 -25.19
N ALA A 2 -6.50 35.45 -24.36
CA ALA A 2 -6.39 35.51 -22.90
C ALA A 2 -5.27 34.56 -22.44
N LYS A 3 -4.42 35.05 -21.54
CA LYS A 3 -3.30 34.32 -20.92
C LYS A 3 -3.79 33.02 -20.31
N GLU A 4 -3.18 31.90 -20.73
CA GLU A 4 -3.28 30.64 -20.02
C GLU A 4 -2.53 30.77 -18.68
N GLU A 5 -3.22 30.54 -17.58
CA GLU A 5 -2.61 30.35 -16.27
C GLU A 5 -2.48 28.84 -15.98
N PRO A 6 -1.25 28.28 -16.01
CA PRO A 6 -0.98 27.03 -15.31
C PRO A 6 0.22 27.08 -14.30
N PRO A 7 0.48 28.16 -13.53
CA PRO A 7 1.62 28.18 -12.60
C PRO A 7 1.33 27.65 -11.19
N SER A 8 0.06 27.46 -10.79
CA SER A 8 -0.31 27.03 -9.43
C SER A 8 -0.06 25.54 -9.19
N THR A 9 -0.56 24.68 -10.09
CA THR A 9 -0.45 23.22 -9.97
C THR A 9 0.99 22.70 -9.96
N SER A 10 1.91 23.34 -10.68
CA SER A 10 3.33 22.95 -10.67
C SER A 10 4.02 23.27 -9.34
N ARG A 11 3.62 24.37 -8.67
CA ARG A 11 4.14 24.76 -7.35
C ARG A 11 3.65 23.82 -6.26
N ASP A 12 2.37 23.45 -6.27
CA ASP A 12 1.81 22.49 -5.32
C ASP A 12 2.45 21.09 -5.44
N LEU A 13 2.67 20.61 -6.67
CA LEU A 13 3.39 19.35 -6.92
C LEU A 13 4.85 19.42 -6.44
N GLN A 14 5.51 20.56 -6.63
CA GLN A 14 6.89 20.76 -6.17
C GLN A 14 6.98 20.76 -4.64
N GLU A 15 5.98 21.32 -3.95
CA GLU A 15 5.88 21.25 -2.50
C GLU A 15 5.57 19.84 -2.00
N LEU A 16 4.68 19.12 -2.68
CA LEU A 16 4.41 17.71 -2.39
C LEU A 16 5.69 16.85 -2.56
N GLN A 17 6.45 17.07 -3.62
CA GLN A 17 7.74 16.40 -3.81
C GLN A 17 8.72 16.71 -2.68
N ARG A 18 8.79 17.97 -2.22
CA ARG A 18 9.62 18.33 -1.06
C ARG A 18 9.17 17.61 0.20
N LYS A 19 7.87 17.60 0.50
CA LYS A 19 7.31 16.90 1.66
C LYS A 19 7.55 15.39 1.59
N LEU A 20 7.35 14.77 0.43
CA LEU A 20 7.67 13.36 0.21
C LEU A 20 9.17 13.07 0.39
N SER A 21 10.06 13.91 -0.14
CA SER A 21 11.51 13.74 0.04
C SER A 21 11.91 13.82 1.51
N LEU A 22 11.33 14.77 2.27
CA LEU A 22 11.54 14.87 3.71
C LEU A 22 11.02 13.63 4.45
N LEU A 23 9.87 13.11 4.05
CA LEU A 23 9.28 11.92 4.64
C LEU A 23 10.12 10.67 4.34
N ILE A 24 10.62 10.51 3.12
CA ILE A 24 11.52 9.41 2.72
C ILE A 24 12.82 9.47 3.52
N LYS A 25 13.41 10.66 3.67
CA LYS A 25 14.61 10.84 4.52
C LYS A 25 14.34 10.47 5.98
N SER A 26 13.18 10.85 6.50
CA SER A 26 12.75 10.47 7.85
C SER A 26 12.61 8.94 8.00
N PHE A 27 12.06 8.29 6.98
CA PHE A 27 11.92 6.83 6.94
C PHE A 27 13.28 6.12 6.87
N GLN A 28 14.21 6.63 6.06
CA GLN A 28 15.57 6.08 5.92
C GLN A 28 16.40 6.25 7.20
N ASN A 29 16.23 7.37 7.91
CA ASN A 29 16.87 7.59 9.21
C ASN A 29 16.19 6.84 10.37
N ASN A 30 15.07 6.16 10.11
CA ASN A 30 14.38 5.42 11.15
C ASN A 30 15.15 4.13 11.48
N SER A 31 15.51 3.96 12.75
CA SER A 31 16.30 2.81 13.23
C SER A 31 15.62 1.46 12.95
N LYS A 32 14.28 1.40 12.88
CA LYS A 32 13.55 0.17 12.57
C LYS A 32 13.70 -0.24 11.11
N VAL A 33 13.70 0.71 10.19
CA VAL A 33 13.87 0.46 8.75
C VAL A 33 15.31 0.02 8.46
N VAL A 34 16.28 0.68 9.10
CA VAL A 34 17.70 0.29 9.01
C VAL A 34 17.93 -1.10 9.60
N ALA A 35 17.30 -1.43 10.73
CA ALA A 35 17.36 -2.77 11.31
C ALA A 35 16.72 -3.83 10.40
N PHE A 36 15.63 -3.49 9.72
CA PHE A 36 14.98 -4.38 8.75
C PHE A 36 15.86 -4.61 7.51
N MET A 37 16.49 -3.58 6.93
CA MET A 37 17.44 -3.75 5.82
C MET A 37 18.68 -4.56 6.22
N LYS A 38 19.11 -4.47 7.49
CA LYS A 38 20.19 -5.30 8.04
C LYS A 38 19.76 -6.72 8.46
N SER A 39 18.47 -7.03 8.43
CA SER A 39 17.99 -8.39 8.69
C SER A 39 18.39 -9.33 7.54
N PRO A 40 18.45 -10.66 7.78
CA PRO A 40 18.77 -11.63 6.74
C PRO A 40 17.84 -11.52 5.52
N VAL A 41 16.56 -11.23 5.75
CA VAL A 41 15.54 -11.06 4.71
C VAL A 41 15.80 -9.78 3.90
N GLY A 42 16.15 -8.69 4.57
CA GLY A 42 16.51 -7.42 3.94
C GLY A 42 17.78 -7.52 3.10
N GLN A 43 18.83 -8.16 3.63
CA GLN A 43 20.09 -8.41 2.92
C GLN A 43 19.92 -9.38 1.74
N TYR A 44 19.01 -10.36 1.86
CA TYR A 44 18.73 -11.30 0.77
C TYR A 44 17.98 -10.62 -0.39
N LEU A 45 17.03 -9.73 -0.09
CA LEU A 45 16.38 -8.89 -1.10
C LEU A 45 17.35 -7.89 -1.72
N ASP A 46 18.20 -7.25 -0.92
CA ASP A 46 19.21 -6.29 -1.40
C ASP A 46 20.24 -6.94 -2.34
N ARG A 47 20.67 -8.16 -2.00
CA ARG A 47 21.64 -8.93 -2.81
C ARG A 47 21.04 -9.50 -4.10
N HIS A 48 19.71 -9.64 -4.18
CA HIS A 48 19.00 -10.18 -5.32
C HIS A 48 17.91 -9.23 -5.83
N PRO A 49 18.26 -8.25 -6.68
CA PRO A 49 17.32 -7.23 -7.15
C PRO A 49 16.13 -7.83 -7.91
N PHE A 50 16.33 -8.96 -8.61
CA PHE A 50 15.24 -9.67 -9.29
C PHE A 50 14.25 -10.30 -8.29
N LEU A 51 14.74 -10.82 -7.17
CA LEU A 51 13.89 -11.38 -6.13
C LEU A 51 13.10 -10.29 -5.42
N ALA A 52 13.75 -9.18 -5.06
CA ALA A 52 13.07 -8.02 -4.49
C ALA A 52 11.96 -7.52 -5.42
N LEU A 53 12.24 -7.42 -6.72
CA LEU A 53 11.25 -7.04 -7.73
C LEU A 53 10.11 -8.06 -7.83
N ALA A 54 10.42 -9.37 -7.85
CA ALA A 54 9.42 -10.42 -7.90
C ALA A 54 8.49 -10.40 -6.68
N VAL A 55 9.04 -10.23 -5.47
CA VAL A 55 8.26 -10.11 -4.23
C VAL A 55 7.38 -8.86 -4.27
N LEU A 56 7.91 -7.72 -4.71
CA LEU A 56 7.13 -6.48 -4.85
C LEU A 56 5.95 -6.66 -5.80
N VAL A 57 6.19 -7.20 -7.00
CA VAL A 57 5.16 -7.45 -8.01
C VAL A 57 4.16 -8.47 -7.49
N PHE A 58 4.62 -9.53 -6.82
CA PHE A 58 3.73 -10.54 -6.24
C PHE A 58 2.80 -9.96 -5.17
N VAL A 59 3.31 -9.12 -4.26
CA VAL A 59 2.48 -8.45 -3.24
C VAL A 59 1.49 -7.48 -3.91
N ALA A 60 1.94 -6.68 -4.87
CA ALA A 60 1.08 -5.75 -5.59
C ALA A 60 -0.04 -6.47 -6.37
N MET A 61 0.30 -7.57 -7.04
CA MET A 61 -0.63 -8.32 -7.88
C MET A 61 -1.54 -9.24 -7.06
N SER A 62 -1.11 -9.72 -5.89
CA SER A 62 -1.93 -10.54 -4.99
C SER A 62 -2.88 -9.70 -4.13
N ALA A 63 -2.63 -8.41 -3.94
CA ALA A 63 -3.52 -7.54 -3.18
C ALA A 63 -4.97 -7.54 -3.72
N ILE A 64 -5.12 -7.61 -5.05
CA ILE A 64 -6.44 -7.64 -5.71
C ILE A 64 -7.20 -8.95 -5.40
N PRO A 65 -6.69 -10.15 -5.74
CA PRO A 65 -7.40 -11.39 -5.46
C PRO A 65 -7.57 -11.65 -3.95
N VAL A 66 -6.58 -11.32 -3.11
CA VAL A 66 -6.69 -11.50 -1.66
C VAL A 66 -7.71 -10.53 -1.07
N GLY A 67 -7.69 -9.26 -1.48
CA GLY A 67 -8.68 -8.27 -1.03
C GLY A 67 -10.10 -8.64 -1.44
N PHE A 68 -10.29 -9.09 -2.67
CA PHE A 68 -11.59 -9.55 -3.16
C PHE A 68 -12.09 -10.79 -2.41
N PHE A 69 -11.21 -11.75 -2.13
CA PHE A 69 -11.54 -12.92 -1.34
C PHE A 69 -12.00 -12.54 0.08
N LEU A 70 -11.24 -11.69 0.77
CA LEU A 70 -11.59 -11.20 2.10
C LEU A 70 -12.93 -10.46 2.11
N LEU A 71 -13.18 -9.62 1.10
CA LEU A 71 -14.47 -8.93 0.96
C LEU A 71 -15.63 -9.93 0.82
N PHE A 72 -15.48 -10.94 -0.03
CA PHE A 72 -16.48 -12.00 -0.21
C PHE A 72 -16.76 -12.75 1.09
N VAL A 73 -15.71 -13.15 1.82
CA VAL A 73 -15.84 -13.84 3.11
C VAL A 73 -16.64 -13.01 4.11
N VAL A 74 -16.38 -11.71 4.20
CA VAL A 74 -17.10 -10.79 5.09
C VAL A 74 -18.56 -10.65 4.66
N LEU A 75 -18.82 -10.44 3.36
CA LEU A 75 -20.18 -10.36 2.80
C LEU A 75 -20.97 -11.65 3.09
N THR A 76 -20.41 -12.81 2.77
CA THR A 76 -21.05 -14.10 3.00
C THR A 76 -21.29 -14.35 4.48
N SER A 77 -20.35 -13.99 5.35
CA SER A 77 -20.54 -14.11 6.81
C SER A 77 -21.67 -13.21 7.30
N LEU A 78 -21.76 -11.97 6.79
CA LEU A 78 -22.85 -11.06 7.14
C LEU A 78 -24.20 -11.59 6.66
N LEU A 79 -24.27 -12.08 5.42
CA LEU A 79 -25.49 -12.70 4.88
C LEU A 79 -25.90 -13.93 5.69
N ALA A 80 -24.93 -14.78 6.06
CA ALA A 80 -25.20 -15.95 6.89
C ALA A 80 -25.70 -15.54 8.28
N LEU A 81 -25.08 -14.53 8.91
CA LEU A 81 -25.51 -14.02 10.22
C LEU A 81 -26.93 -13.44 10.17
N VAL A 82 -27.22 -12.61 9.18
CA VAL A 82 -28.57 -12.07 8.95
C VAL A 82 -29.56 -13.20 8.65
N GLY A 83 -29.15 -14.20 7.87
CA GLY A 83 -29.96 -15.38 7.57
C GLY A 83 -30.29 -16.19 8.82
N VAL A 84 -29.32 -16.39 9.71
CA VAL A 84 -29.53 -17.07 10.99
C VAL A 84 -30.49 -16.27 11.88
N VAL A 85 -30.30 -14.96 12.00
CA VAL A 85 -31.18 -14.10 12.80
C VAL A 85 -32.62 -14.11 12.27
N LEU A 86 -32.81 -13.95 10.95
CA LEU A 86 -34.15 -14.00 10.35
C LEU A 86 -34.85 -15.35 10.50
N LEU A 87 -34.09 -16.45 10.60
CA LEU A 87 -34.63 -17.79 10.73
C LEU A 87 -34.89 -18.18 12.21
N GLU A 88 -34.25 -17.47 13.15
CA GLU A 88 -34.47 -17.64 14.58
C GLU A 88 -35.62 -16.73 15.11
N ASP A 89 -35.86 -15.58 14.46
CA ASP A 89 -36.97 -14.66 14.77
C ASP A 89 -38.32 -15.05 14.10
N HIS A 90 -38.40 -16.17 13.36
CA HIS A 90 -39.64 -16.72 12.76
C HIS A 90 -40.01 -18.09 13.33
#